data_AF-A0A212C0H1-F1
#
_entry.id   AF-A0A212C0H1-F1
#
_cell.length_a   1.000
_cell.length_b   1.000
_cell.length_c   1.000
_cell.angle_alpha   90.00
_cell.angle_beta   90.00
_cell.angle_gamma   90.00
#
_symmetry.space_group_name_H-M   'P 1'
#
loop_
_entity.id
_entity.type
_entity.pdbx_description
1 polymer ?
#
loop_
_entity_poly.entity_id
_entity_poly.type
_entity_poly.pdbx_seq_one_letter_code
_entity_poly.pdbx_strand_id
1 'polypeptide(L)'
;NKSWYLEENVKTYGSQDPGRVNLQDETFLESNKMHGERVAWYMMAMGQDIDLHTVHFHAESFLYQSGESYRADVVDLFPGTFEVVEMVASNPGTWLLHCHVTDHVHAGMETIFTVLSQR
;
A
#
# COMPACT_ATOMS: atom_id res chain seq x y z
N ASN A 1 7.03 12.57 -3.38
CA ASN A 1 8.33 13.19 -3.77
C ASN A 1 9.34 12.24 -4.42
N LYS A 2 9.45 10.96 -4.05
CA LYS A 2 10.42 10.03 -4.68
C LYS A 2 9.78 8.96 -5.58
N SER A 3 8.50 9.13 -5.91
CA SER A 3 7.78 8.18 -6.75
C SER A 3 8.22 8.32 -8.20
N TRP A 4 8.36 7.21 -8.92
CA TRP A 4 8.55 7.17 -10.38
C TRP A 4 7.40 7.88 -11.12
N TYR A 5 6.21 7.90 -10.53
CA TYR A 5 5.01 8.54 -11.09
C TYR A 5 4.87 10.02 -10.72
N LEU A 6 5.88 10.65 -10.10
CA LEU A 6 5.71 12.03 -9.60
C LEU A 6 5.33 13.01 -10.71
N GLU A 7 6.01 12.96 -11.86
CA GLU A 7 5.73 13.87 -12.98
C GLU A 7 4.33 13.66 -13.57
N GLU A 8 3.92 12.40 -13.72
CA GLU A 8 2.59 12.03 -14.20
C GLU A 8 1.51 12.48 -13.21
N ASN A 9 1.72 12.28 -11.92
CA ASN A 9 0.81 12.71 -10.86
C ASN A 9 0.68 14.24 -10.82
N VAL A 10 1.78 14.97 -10.96
CA VAL A 10 1.76 16.44 -11.02
C VAL A 10 1.01 16.92 -12.25
N LYS A 11 1.21 16.29 -13.41
CA LYS A 11 0.48 16.63 -14.65
C LYS A 11 -1.02 16.35 -14.54
N THR A 12 -1.38 15.23 -13.91
CA THR A 12 -2.76 14.73 -13.84
C THR A 12 -3.58 15.41 -12.75
N TYR A 13 -3.01 15.58 -11.56
CA TYR A 13 -3.71 16.06 -10.36
C TYR A 13 -3.24 17.44 -9.88
N GLY A 14 -2.10 17.93 -10.38
CA GLY A 14 -1.58 19.23 -10.02
C GLY A 14 -2.32 20.41 -10.68
N SER A 15 -1.94 21.61 -10.27
CA SER A 15 -2.46 22.85 -10.86
C SER A 15 -2.16 22.92 -12.35
N GLN A 16 -3.19 23.21 -13.15
CA GLN A 16 -3.07 23.36 -14.61
C GLN A 16 -2.46 24.71 -15.04
N ASP A 17 -2.24 25.61 -14.08
CA ASP A 17 -1.59 26.91 -14.28
C ASP A 17 -0.05 26.74 -14.42
N PRO A 18 0.55 27.06 -15.59
CA PRO A 18 1.98 26.87 -15.83
C PRO A 18 2.85 27.64 -14.83
N GLY A 19 3.78 26.95 -14.15
CA GLY A 19 4.74 27.56 -13.22
C GLY A 19 4.25 27.70 -11.78
N ARG A 20 3.02 27.25 -11.47
CA ARG A 20 2.49 27.30 -10.10
C ARG A 20 2.96 26.14 -9.21
N VAL A 21 3.37 25.02 -9.82
CA VAL A 21 3.92 23.88 -9.08
C VAL A 21 5.44 23.99 -9.01
N ASN A 22 5.96 24.33 -7.84
CA ASN A 22 7.38 24.28 -7.55
C ASN A 22 7.69 22.99 -6.78
N LEU A 23 8.44 22.06 -7.40
CA LEU A 23 8.78 20.77 -6.79
C LEU A 23 9.70 20.87 -5.56
N GLN A 24 10.34 22.02 -5.36
CA GLN A 24 11.25 22.30 -4.24
C GLN A 24 10.56 23.09 -3.12
N ASP A 25 9.32 23.54 -3.34
CA ASP A 25 8.54 24.24 -2.32
C ASP A 25 8.23 23.30 -1.15
N GLU A 26 8.44 23.78 0.08
CA GLU A 26 8.22 22.96 1.29
C GLU A 26 6.77 22.51 1.41
N THR A 27 5.81 23.38 1.07
CA THR A 27 4.38 23.06 1.08
C THR A 27 4.04 21.95 0.08
N PHE A 28 4.65 21.97 -1.11
CA PHE A 28 4.51 20.89 -2.10
C PHE A 28 5.16 19.59 -1.62
N LEU A 29 6.34 19.67 -1.00
CA LEU A 29 7.00 18.49 -0.47
C LEU A 29 6.17 17.85 0.65
N GLU A 30 5.63 18.65 1.57
CA GLU A 30 4.74 18.17 2.64
C GLU A 30 3.43 17.61 2.08
N SER A 31 2.80 18.23 1.07
CA SER A 31 1.53 17.74 0.51
C SER A 31 1.63 16.35 -0.12
N ASN A 32 2.85 15.93 -0.48
CA ASN A 32 3.14 14.61 -1.05
C ASN A 32 3.63 13.59 -0.01
N LYS A 33 3.67 13.95 1.28
CA LYS A 33 3.88 12.99 2.36
C LYS A 33 2.53 12.42 2.78
N MET A 34 2.52 11.12 3.03
CA MET A 34 1.32 10.46 3.57
C MET A 34 1.31 10.62 5.07
N HIS A 35 0.17 11.03 5.59
CA HIS A 35 -0.08 11.22 7.01
C HIS A 35 -1.03 10.12 7.49
N GLY A 36 -0.69 9.46 8.60
CA GLY A 36 -1.45 8.33 9.10
C GLY A 36 -0.71 7.58 10.19
N GLU A 37 -1.39 6.61 10.80
CA GLU A 37 -0.75 5.71 11.75
C GLU A 37 0.20 4.77 11.02
N ARG A 38 1.40 4.56 11.58
CA ARG A 38 2.33 3.56 11.07
C ARG A 38 1.95 2.20 11.65
N VAL A 39 1.66 1.25 10.77
CA VAL A 39 1.26 -0.11 11.11
C VAL A 39 2.25 -1.09 10.49
N ALA A 40 2.75 -2.02 11.28
CA ALA A 40 3.53 -3.15 10.79
C ALA A 40 2.61 -4.38 10.64
N TRP A 41 2.52 -4.92 9.43
CA TRP A 41 1.77 -6.13 9.15
C TRP A 41 2.74 -7.31 9.13
N TYR A 42 2.56 -8.23 10.07
CA TYR A 42 3.32 -9.48 10.16
C TYR A 42 2.49 -10.59 9.54
N MET A 43 2.95 -11.13 8.42
CA MET A 43 2.20 -12.12 7.64
C MET A 43 3.03 -13.38 7.46
N MET A 44 2.36 -14.52 7.41
CA MET A 44 2.99 -15.82 7.20
C MET A 44 2.06 -16.74 6.43
N ALA A 45 2.66 -17.62 5.63
CA ALA A 45 1.96 -18.72 4.97
C ALA A 45 2.62 -20.04 5.33
N MET A 46 1.80 -21.07 5.53
CA MET A 46 2.22 -22.42 5.90
C MET A 46 1.28 -23.39 5.19
N GLY A 47 1.79 -24.54 4.75
CA GLY A 47 0.95 -25.56 4.12
C GLY A 47 1.67 -26.31 3.01
N GLN A 48 0.91 -26.61 1.95
CA GLN A 48 1.31 -27.39 0.78
C GLN A 48 1.45 -26.49 -0.45
N ASP A 49 1.71 -27.08 -1.61
CA ASP A 49 1.95 -26.35 -2.87
C ASP A 49 0.75 -25.48 -3.33
N ILE A 50 -0.45 -25.69 -2.79
CA ILE A 50 -1.62 -24.85 -3.06
C ILE A 50 -1.63 -23.56 -2.22
N ASP A 51 -0.90 -23.52 -1.11
CA ASP A 51 -0.89 -22.42 -0.14
C ASP A 51 0.07 -21.30 -0.57
N LEU A 52 -0.05 -20.90 -1.84
CA LEU A 52 0.54 -19.69 -2.40
C LEU A 52 -0.47 -18.55 -2.29
N HIS A 53 -0.09 -17.46 -1.63
CA HIS A 53 -1.00 -16.36 -1.34
C HIS A 53 -0.43 -15.03 -1.80
N THR A 54 -1.28 -14.23 -2.41
CA THR A 54 -0.96 -12.87 -2.86
C THR A 54 -1.85 -11.90 -2.06
N VAL A 55 -1.39 -11.50 -0.87
CA VAL A 55 -2.19 -10.70 0.08
C VAL A 55 -2.31 -9.26 -0.41
N HIS A 56 -3.51 -8.83 -0.78
CA HIS A 56 -3.79 -7.50 -1.31
C HIS A 56 -4.56 -6.62 -0.31
N PHE A 57 -4.08 -5.40 -0.12
CA PHE A 57 -4.73 -4.37 0.71
C PHE A 57 -5.45 -3.36 -0.18
N HIS A 58 -6.76 -3.21 0.00
CA HIS A 58 -7.50 -2.14 -0.69
C HIS A 58 -7.20 -0.77 -0.09
N ALA A 59 -7.25 0.26 -0.93
CA ALA A 59 -7.05 1.69 -0.63
C ALA A 59 -5.70 2.11 -0.02
N GLU A 60 -4.95 1.18 0.58
CA GLU A 60 -3.65 1.42 1.17
C GLU A 60 -2.54 0.71 0.39
N SER A 61 -1.33 1.26 0.46
CA SER A 61 -0.12 0.59 0.00
C SER A 61 0.97 0.73 1.04
N PHE A 62 1.86 -0.24 1.09
CA PHE A 62 2.92 -0.37 2.08
C PHE A 62 4.30 -0.18 1.43
N LEU A 63 5.30 -0.01 2.29
CA LEU A 63 6.70 -0.04 1.92
C LEU A 63 7.24 -1.46 2.15
N TYR A 64 7.73 -2.05 1.07
CA TYR A 64 8.43 -3.32 1.09
C TYR A 64 9.94 -3.05 1.23
N GLN A 65 10.63 -3.85 2.06
CA GLN A 65 12.07 -3.71 2.27
C GLN A 65 12.81 -4.93 1.73
N SER A 66 13.36 -4.83 0.52
CA SER A 66 14.22 -5.87 -0.07
C SER A 66 15.42 -5.23 -0.77
N GLY A 67 16.46 -4.92 0.01
CA GLY A 67 17.64 -4.18 -0.44
C GLY A 67 17.35 -2.70 -0.66
N GLU A 68 16.47 -2.40 -1.61
CA GLU A 68 15.88 -1.07 -1.81
C GLU A 68 14.43 -1.07 -1.33
N SER A 69 13.99 0.07 -0.77
CA SER A 69 12.60 0.24 -0.37
C SER A 69 11.75 0.65 -1.56
N TYR A 70 10.72 -0.12 -1.86
CA TYR A 70 9.73 0.21 -2.88
C TYR A 70 8.32 0.12 -2.32
N ARG A 71 7.36 0.69 -3.06
CA ARG A 71 5.95 0.72 -2.69
C ARG A 71 5.19 -0.38 -3.43
N ALA A 72 4.36 -1.12 -2.71
CA ALA A 72 3.48 -2.14 -3.27
C ALA A 72 2.18 -2.23 -2.43
N ASP A 73 1.20 -2.96 -2.94
CA ASP A 73 -0.09 -3.23 -2.32
C ASP A 73 -0.44 -4.73 -2.30
N VAL A 74 0.45 -5.58 -2.81
CA VAL A 74 0.34 -7.05 -2.82
C VAL A 74 1.61 -7.67 -2.22
N VAL A 75 1.44 -8.60 -1.27
CA VAL A 75 2.53 -9.39 -0.67
C VAL A 75 2.43 -10.84 -1.10
N ASP A 76 3.50 -11.37 -1.67
CA ASP A 76 3.60 -12.77 -2.06
C ASP A 76 4.08 -13.62 -0.88
N LEU A 77 3.30 -14.64 -0.52
CA LEU A 77 3.60 -15.59 0.54
C LEU A 77 3.53 -17.02 0.00
N PHE A 78 4.52 -17.83 0.34
CA PHE A 78 4.63 -19.24 -0.02
C PHE A 78 4.71 -20.09 1.25
N PRO A 79 4.53 -21.43 1.17
CA PRO A 79 4.67 -22.27 2.35
C PRO A 79 6.02 -22.08 3.05
N GLY A 80 5.98 -21.68 4.32
CA GLY A 80 7.16 -21.41 5.14
C GLY A 80 7.71 -19.98 5.04
N THR A 81 7.04 -19.06 4.36
CA THR A 81 7.46 -17.65 4.32
C THR A 81 6.88 -16.85 5.48
N PHE A 82 7.64 -15.84 5.87
CA PHE A 82 7.24 -14.81 6.83
C PHE A 82 7.71 -13.47 6.31
N GLU A 83 6.79 -12.52 6.19
CA GLU A 83 7.05 -11.18 5.67
C GLU A 83 6.50 -10.11 6.59
N VAL A 84 7.21 -8.99 6.66
CA VAL A 84 6.81 -7.81 7.43
C VAL A 84 6.82 -6.60 6.52
N VAL A 85 5.69 -5.92 6.42
CA VAL A 85 5.58 -4.68 5.64
C VAL A 85 5.11 -3.52 6.50
N GLU A 86 5.60 -2.32 6.19
CA GLU A 86 5.19 -1.10 6.88
C GLU A 86 4.16 -0.33 6.06
N MET A 87 3.00 -0.10 6.65
CA MET A 87 1.91 0.68 6.08
C MET A 87 1.76 2.01 6.82
N VAL A 88 1.42 3.08 6.09
CA VAL A 88 0.93 4.32 6.67
C VAL A 88 -0.57 4.38 6.39
N ALA A 89 -1.39 4.07 7.39
CA ALA A 89 -2.85 4.05 7.28
C ALA A 89 -3.39 5.48 7.19
N SER A 90 -3.63 5.93 5.97
CA SER A 90 -3.87 7.34 5.62
C SER A 90 -5.26 7.58 5.00
N ASN A 91 -5.99 6.53 4.66
CA ASN A 91 -7.28 6.59 4.00
C ASN A 91 -8.39 6.05 4.92
N PRO A 92 -9.09 6.93 5.69
CA PRO A 92 -10.19 6.50 6.55
C PRO A 92 -11.30 5.76 5.79
N GLY A 93 -11.73 4.63 6.33
CA GLY A 93 -12.71 3.76 5.67
C GLY A 93 -12.65 2.33 6.18
N THR A 94 -13.50 1.47 5.64
CA THR A 94 -13.43 0.02 5.82
C THR A 94 -13.10 -0.60 4.48
N TRP A 95 -11.99 -1.32 4.43
CA TRP A 95 -11.34 -1.75 3.19
C TRP A 95 -11.16 -3.26 3.19
N LEU A 96 -11.24 -3.86 2.00
CA LEU A 96 -11.06 -5.30 1.82
C LEU A 96 -9.58 -5.67 1.91
N LEU A 97 -9.31 -6.79 2.56
CA LEU A 97 -8.03 -7.49 2.62
C LEU A 97 -8.27 -8.92 2.15
N HIS A 98 -7.65 -9.32 1.05
CA HIS A 98 -7.91 -10.65 0.50
C HIS A 98 -6.69 -11.23 -0.20
N CYS A 99 -6.72 -12.55 -0.43
CA CYS A 99 -5.79 -13.19 -1.34
C CYS A 99 -6.16 -12.85 -2.79
N HIS A 100 -5.21 -12.60 -3.69
CA HIS A 100 -5.49 -12.31 -5.10
C HIS A 100 -5.46 -13.58 -5.98
N VAL A 101 -5.43 -14.76 -5.37
CA VAL A 101 -5.63 -16.05 -6.04
C VAL A 101 -7.12 -16.37 -6.09
N THR A 102 -7.67 -16.51 -7.29
CA THR A 102 -9.12 -16.67 -7.54
C THR A 102 -9.77 -17.78 -6.70
N ASP A 103 -9.16 -18.96 -6.66
CA ASP A 103 -9.71 -20.10 -5.91
C ASP A 103 -9.73 -19.83 -4.40
N HIS A 104 -8.73 -19.10 -3.88
CA HIS A 104 -8.68 -18.73 -2.47
C HIS A 104 -9.74 -17.67 -2.12
N VAL A 105 -10.00 -16.70 -3.00
CA VAL A 105 -11.11 -15.74 -2.83
C VAL A 105 -12.45 -16.47 -2.82
N HIS A 106 -12.70 -17.32 -3.81
CA HIS A 106 -13.95 -18.09 -3.87
C HIS A 106 -14.14 -19.04 -2.69
N ALA A 107 -13.04 -19.51 -2.08
CA ALA A 107 -13.06 -20.30 -0.86
C ALA A 107 -13.21 -19.45 0.44
N GLY A 108 -13.23 -18.12 0.34
CA GLY A 108 -13.49 -17.20 1.44
C GLY A 108 -12.24 -16.62 2.12
N MET A 109 -11.07 -16.64 1.47
CA MET A 109 -9.85 -16.01 1.99
C MET A 109 -9.87 -14.49 1.81
N GLU A 110 -10.77 -13.86 2.56
CA GLU A 110 -11.02 -12.43 2.57
C GLU A 110 -11.47 -11.96 3.96
N THR A 111 -11.16 -10.72 4.29
CA THR A 111 -11.60 -10.03 5.49
C THR A 111 -11.59 -8.53 5.25
N ILE A 112 -11.99 -7.74 6.25
CA ILE A 112 -11.94 -6.28 6.20
C ILE A 112 -11.05 -5.73 7.31
N PHE A 113 -10.44 -4.57 7.04
CA PHE A 113 -9.79 -3.76 8.06
C PHE A 113 -10.36 -2.33 8.02
N THR A 114 -10.34 -1.65 9.17
CA THR A 114 -10.90 -0.30 9.30
C THR A 114 -9.81 0.68 9.70
N VAL A 115 -9.67 1.74 8.89
CA VAL A 115 -8.89 2.91 9.22
C VAL A 115 -9.85 3.97 9.76
N LEU A 116 -9.69 4.34 11.03
CA LEU A 116 -10.53 5.36 11.65
C LEU A 116 -10.01 6.75 11.27
N SER A 117 -10.94 7.69 11.05
CA SER A 117 -10.58 9.09 10.89
C SER A 117 -10.02 9.62 12.21
N GLN A 118 -8.85 10.25 12.15
CA GLN A 118 -8.31 10.99 13.28
C GLN A 118 -9.16 12.25 13.49
N ARG A 119 -9.69 12.42 14.70
CA ARG A 119 -10.46 13.60 15.12
C ARG A 119 -9.57 14.77 15.45
#